data_AF-A0A962YVI9-F1
#
_entry.id   AF-A0A962YVI9-F1
#
_cell.length_a   1.000
_cell.length_b   1.000
_cell.length_c   1.000
_cell.angle_alpha   90.00
_cell.angle_beta   90.00
_cell.angle_gamma   90.00
#
_symmetry.space_group_name_H-M   'P 1'
#
loop_
_entity.id
_entity.type
_entity.pdbx_description
1 polymer ?
#
loop_
_entity_poly.entity_id
_entity_poly.type
_entity_poly.pdbx_seq_one_letter_code
_entity_poly.pdbx_strand_id
1 'polypeptide(L)'
;MLKIRGIIAALMLISVLFVVVDGRAATDSVDAKTALEQRVLKYWTARQTRDVRTLYDLESASLPGGWLTPDKAMALAGLRVKNVKIEDVTIDGDHGKVRLSGNVLVGTLGWVSQTLEDSWVLIGGQWYHETRR
;
A
#
# COMPACT_ATOMS: atom_id res chain seq x y z
N MET A 1 -70.57 -18.48 -35.73
CA MET A 1 -71.02 -17.92 -34.44
C MET A 1 -70.16 -18.49 -33.32
N LEU A 2 -69.37 -17.60 -32.69
CA LEU A 2 -68.76 -17.63 -31.34
C LEU A 2 -68.52 -18.99 -30.64
N LYS A 3 -67.24 -19.32 -30.37
CA LYS A 3 -66.85 -20.08 -29.16
C LYS A 3 -65.58 -19.49 -28.53
N ILE A 4 -65.77 -19.12 -27.27
CA ILE A 4 -64.90 -18.43 -26.33
C ILE A 4 -63.74 -19.33 -25.90
N ARG A 5 -62.51 -18.80 -25.87
CA ARG A 5 -61.45 -19.21 -24.93
C ARG A 5 -60.59 -18.01 -24.57
N GLY A 6 -60.95 -17.36 -23.46
CA GLY A 6 -60.11 -16.38 -22.79
C GLY A 6 -59.37 -17.00 -21.61
N ILE A 7 -58.37 -16.25 -21.15
CA ILE A 7 -57.80 -16.16 -19.79
C ILE A 7 -57.07 -17.46 -19.35
N ILE A 8 -55.81 -17.52 -18.92
CA ILE A 8 -55.08 -16.72 -17.93
C ILE A 8 -53.58 -16.99 -18.20
N ALA A 9 -52.81 -15.99 -18.65
CA ALA A 9 -51.36 -16.05 -18.54
C ALA A 9 -50.99 -15.25 -17.29
N ALA A 10 -50.78 -15.97 -16.18
CA ALA A 10 -50.43 -15.40 -14.89
C ALA A 10 -49.08 -14.67 -15.01
N LEU A 11 -49.17 -13.35 -14.84
CA LEU A 11 -48.07 -12.42 -14.71
C LEU A 11 -47.32 -12.75 -13.39
N MET A 12 -46.30 -13.60 -13.45
CA MET A 12 -45.33 -13.75 -12.36
C MET A 12 -44.38 -12.55 -12.40
N LEU A 13 -44.77 -11.48 -11.73
CA LEU A 13 -43.96 -10.29 -11.50
C LEU A 13 -42.90 -10.60 -10.43
N ILE A 14 -41.82 -11.28 -10.81
CA ILE A 14 -40.65 -11.44 -9.94
C ILE A 14 -39.92 -10.10 -9.96
N SER A 15 -40.20 -9.30 -8.94
CA SER A 15 -39.41 -8.11 -8.62
C SER A 15 -38.06 -8.59 -8.08
N VAL A 16 -37.10 -8.83 -8.99
CA VAL A 16 -35.71 -9.02 -8.59
C VAL A 16 -35.19 -7.66 -8.15
N LEU A 17 -35.22 -7.42 -6.85
CA LEU A 17 -34.51 -6.34 -6.20
C LEU A 17 -33.01 -6.66 -6.32
N PHE A 18 -32.37 -6.22 -7.40
CA PHE A 18 -30.92 -6.21 -7.50
C PHE A 18 -30.41 -5.17 -6.50
N VAL A 19 -30.01 -5.62 -5.31
CA VAL A 19 -29.09 -4.88 -4.47
C VAL A 19 -27.76 -4.86 -5.24
N VAL A 20 -27.53 -3.79 -6.00
CA VAL A 20 -26.22 -3.48 -6.57
C VAL A 20 -25.34 -3.08 -5.39
N VAL A 21 -24.69 -4.07 -4.78
CA VAL A 21 -23.57 -3.81 -3.88
C VAL A 21 -22.45 -3.26 -4.76
N ASP A 22 -22.11 -1.99 -4.54
CA ASP A 22 -21.09 -1.23 -5.25
C ASP A 22 -19.73 -1.95 -5.18
N GLY A 23 -19.40 -2.73 -6.21
CA GLY A 23 -18.15 -3.48 -6.32
C GLY A 23 -16.89 -2.63 -6.49
N ARG A 24 -17.03 -1.30 -6.60
CA ARG A 24 -15.91 -0.38 -6.83
C ARG A 24 -15.01 -0.22 -5.60
N ALA A 25 -15.59 -0.07 -4.42
CA ALA A 25 -14.83 0.19 -3.19
C ALA A 25 -13.89 -0.95 -2.79
N ALA A 26 -14.30 -2.21 -3.03
CA ALA A 26 -13.45 -3.37 -2.75
C ALA A 26 -12.24 -3.44 -3.71
N THR A 27 -12.45 -3.18 -5.01
CA THR A 27 -11.37 -3.14 -6.00
C THR A 27 -10.41 -2.00 -5.74
N ASP A 28 -10.92 -0.79 -5.47
CA ASP A 28 -10.10 0.39 -5.16
C ASP A 28 -9.19 0.15 -3.92
N SER A 29 -9.70 -0.55 -2.91
CA SER A 29 -8.94 -0.89 -1.70
C SER A 29 -7.83 -1.93 -1.94
N VAL A 30 -8.10 -2.94 -2.77
CA VAL A 30 -7.11 -3.99 -3.13
C VAL A 30 -6.01 -3.38 -3.99
N ASP A 31 -6.37 -2.50 -4.91
CA ASP A 31 -5.42 -1.80 -5.78
C ASP A 31 -4.56 -0.82 -4.97
N ALA A 32 -5.15 -0.09 -4.02
CA ALA A 32 -4.41 0.81 -3.13
C ALA A 32 -3.40 0.05 -2.25
N LYS A 33 -3.81 -1.08 -1.66
CA LYS A 33 -2.93 -1.94 -0.86
C LYS A 33 -1.77 -2.48 -1.70
N THR A 34 -2.08 -3.01 -2.89
CA THR A 34 -1.06 -3.55 -3.80
C THR A 34 -0.07 -2.46 -4.23
N ALA A 35 -0.55 -1.24 -4.53
CA ALA A 35 0.29 -0.11 -4.88
C ALA A 35 1.24 0.29 -3.73
N LEU A 36 0.73 0.31 -2.48
CA LEU A 36 1.54 0.57 -1.29
C LEU A 36 2.60 -0.53 -1.08
N GLU A 37 2.21 -1.80 -1.14
CA GLU A 37 3.12 -2.94 -0.99
C GLU A 37 4.28 -2.90 -2.00
N GLN A 38 3.96 -2.63 -3.28
CA GLN A 38 4.98 -2.48 -4.31
C GLN A 38 5.95 -1.34 -4.00
N ARG A 39 5.44 -0.23 -3.46
CA ARG A 39 6.27 0.93 -3.10
C ARG A 39 7.17 0.65 -1.92
N VAL A 40 6.65 -0.04 -0.90
CA VAL A 40 7.39 -0.51 0.27
C VAL A 40 8.52 -1.46 -0.15
N LEU A 41 8.21 -2.45 -0.99
CA LEU A 41 9.21 -3.39 -1.49
C LEU A 41 10.31 -2.69 -2.29
N LYS A 42 9.95 -1.69 -3.10
CA LYS A 42 10.93 -0.87 -3.84
C LYS A 42 11.87 -0.14 -2.88
N TYR A 43 11.32 0.51 -1.86
CA TYR A 43 12.10 1.24 -0.84
C TYR A 43 13.04 0.31 -0.06
N TRP A 44 12.53 -0.81 0.44
CA TRP A 44 13.33 -1.76 1.20
C TRP A 44 14.35 -2.52 0.35
N THR A 45 14.08 -2.72 -0.93
CA THR A 45 15.09 -3.20 -1.89
C THR A 45 16.21 -2.18 -2.01
N ALA A 46 15.88 -0.89 -2.19
CA ALA A 46 16.87 0.18 -2.26
C ALA A 46 17.70 0.30 -0.97
N ARG A 47 17.10 0.07 0.21
CA ARG A 47 17.84 -0.01 1.50
C ARG A 47 18.86 -1.15 1.50
N GLN A 48 18.48 -2.32 1.00
CA GLN A 48 19.32 -3.50 0.99
C GLN A 48 20.49 -3.36 0.01
N THR A 49 20.25 -2.74 -1.17
CA THR A 49 21.26 -2.55 -2.22
C THR A 49 22.03 -1.24 -2.10
N ARG A 50 21.68 -0.38 -1.12
CA ARG A 50 22.24 0.97 -0.95
C ARG A 50 22.05 1.86 -2.18
N ASP A 51 20.91 1.73 -2.86
CA ASP A 51 20.51 2.67 -3.90
C ASP A 51 19.96 3.97 -3.26
N VAL A 52 20.88 4.86 -2.92
CA VAL A 52 20.59 6.12 -2.24
C VAL A 52 19.65 7.01 -3.05
N ARG A 53 19.77 7.00 -4.38
CA ARG A 53 18.92 7.82 -5.25
C ARG A 53 17.47 7.35 -5.14
N THR A 54 17.24 6.05 -5.30
CA THR A 54 15.90 5.50 -5.17
C THR A 54 15.34 5.72 -3.77
N LEU A 55 16.15 5.61 -2.70
CA LEU A 55 15.69 5.94 -1.35
C LEU A 55 15.22 7.39 -1.26
N TYR A 56 16.07 8.34 -1.66
CA TYR A 56 15.72 9.76 -1.66
C TYR A 56 14.42 10.03 -2.41
N ASP A 57 14.27 9.51 -3.63
CA ASP A 57 13.08 9.73 -4.48
C ASP A 57 11.78 9.13 -3.88
N LEU A 58 11.90 8.25 -2.87
CA LEU A 58 10.77 7.60 -2.21
C LEU A 58 10.41 8.24 -0.86
N GLU A 59 11.23 9.15 -0.35
CA GLU A 59 10.97 9.88 0.89
C GLU A 59 10.01 11.05 0.64
N SER A 60 8.99 11.19 1.47
CA SER A 60 8.08 12.35 1.40
C SER A 60 8.83 13.67 1.61
N ALA A 61 9.88 13.66 2.42
CA ALA A 61 10.71 14.84 2.69
C ALA A 61 11.61 15.26 1.51
N SER A 62 11.68 14.50 0.42
CA SER A 62 12.42 14.88 -0.79
C SER A 62 11.58 15.65 -1.83
N LEU A 63 10.26 15.67 -1.64
CA LEU A 63 9.33 16.40 -2.52
C LEU A 63 9.60 17.92 -2.48
N PRO A 64 9.13 18.68 -3.50
CA PRO A 64 9.29 20.14 -3.51
C PRO A 64 8.81 20.79 -2.20
N GLY A 65 9.67 21.58 -1.56
CA GLY A 65 9.42 22.18 -0.24
C GLY A 65 9.78 21.29 0.96
N GLY A 66 10.22 20.06 0.73
CA GLY A 66 10.77 19.17 1.73
C GLY A 66 12.17 19.56 2.20
N TRP A 67 12.61 18.97 3.32
CA TRP A 67 13.88 19.31 3.99
C TRP A 67 15.01 18.32 3.70
N LEU A 68 14.67 17.15 3.13
CA LEU A 68 15.66 16.12 2.83
C LEU A 68 16.43 16.54 1.59
N THR A 69 17.75 16.49 1.68
CA THR A 69 18.64 16.69 0.55
C THR A 69 19.32 15.37 0.18
N PRO A 70 19.77 15.17 -1.06
CA PRO A 70 20.40 13.90 -1.48
C PRO A 70 21.61 13.48 -0.62
N ASP A 71 22.40 14.44 -0.14
CA ASP A 71 23.52 14.22 0.77
C ASP A 71 23.07 13.71 2.16
N LYS A 72 21.90 14.15 2.64
CA LYS A 72 21.31 13.68 3.91
C LYS A 72 20.61 12.33 3.78
N ALA A 73 20.18 11.94 2.57
CA ALA A 73 19.53 10.64 2.35
C ALA A 73 20.43 9.46 2.71
N MET A 74 21.76 9.58 2.54
CA MET A 74 22.70 8.56 2.98
C MET A 74 22.65 8.31 4.49
N ALA A 75 22.37 9.34 5.30
CA ALA A 75 22.30 9.20 6.76
C ALA A 75 21.05 8.43 7.20
N LEU A 76 19.95 8.48 6.43
CA LEU A 76 18.73 7.71 6.69
C LEU A 76 18.92 6.20 6.52
N ALA A 77 19.94 5.79 5.74
CA ALA A 77 20.20 4.39 5.46
C ALA A 77 20.78 3.59 6.64
N GLY A 78 21.05 4.19 7.81
CA GLY A 78 21.31 3.49 9.08
C GLY A 78 22.11 2.18 9.01
N LEU A 79 21.67 1.17 9.78
CA LEU A 79 22.26 -0.18 9.76
C LEU A 79 21.95 -0.92 8.45
N ARG A 80 22.81 -1.87 8.07
CA ARG A 80 22.54 -2.78 6.94
C ARG A 80 21.39 -3.70 7.29
N VAL A 81 20.51 -3.95 6.32
CA VAL A 81 19.31 -4.78 6.49
C VAL A 81 19.30 -5.87 5.42
N LYS A 82 18.69 -7.02 5.71
CA LYS A 82 18.41 -8.09 4.74
C LYS A 82 17.14 -8.86 5.10
N ASN A 83 16.63 -9.64 4.15
CA ASN A 83 15.50 -10.55 4.32
C ASN A 83 14.24 -9.83 4.83
N VAL A 84 13.98 -8.63 4.31
CA VAL A 84 12.81 -7.83 4.69
C VAL A 84 11.53 -8.47 4.16
N LYS A 85 10.49 -8.54 5.00
CA LYS A 85 9.17 -9.08 4.68
C LYS A 85 8.08 -8.16 5.20
N ILE A 86 7.04 -7.97 4.41
CA ILE A 86 5.81 -7.29 4.83
C ILE A 86 4.96 -8.29 5.62
N GLU A 87 4.65 -7.94 6.86
CA GLU A 87 3.84 -8.75 7.77
C GLU A 87 2.39 -8.29 7.83
N ASP A 88 2.16 -6.97 7.70
CA ASP A 88 0.82 -6.38 7.66
C ASP A 88 0.83 -5.03 6.95
N VAL A 89 -0.31 -4.67 6.34
CA VAL A 89 -0.53 -3.38 5.67
C VAL A 89 -1.92 -2.88 6.03
N THR A 90 -1.96 -1.68 6.62
CA THR A 90 -3.18 -0.96 6.94
C THR A 90 -3.18 0.38 6.20
N ILE A 91 -4.30 0.73 5.55
CA ILE A 91 -4.50 2.02 4.87
C ILE A 91 -5.68 2.73 5.54
N ASP A 92 -5.47 4.00 5.88
CA ASP A 92 -6.47 4.91 6.42
C ASP A 92 -6.43 6.22 5.64
N GLY A 93 -7.33 6.37 4.67
CA GLY A 93 -7.33 7.49 3.72
C GLY A 93 -6.00 7.59 2.97
N ASP A 94 -5.34 8.74 3.12
CA ASP A 94 -4.04 9.04 2.49
C ASP A 94 -2.84 8.56 3.30
N HIS A 95 -3.05 7.81 4.38
CA HIS A 95 -1.98 7.28 5.23
C HIS A 95 -1.92 5.76 5.17
N GLY A 96 -0.70 5.23 5.14
CA GLY A 96 -0.41 3.81 5.18
C GLY A 96 0.48 3.47 6.38
N LYS A 97 0.20 2.36 7.04
CA LYS A 97 1.09 1.75 8.03
C LYS A 97 1.45 0.35 7.60
N VAL A 98 2.74 0.06 7.61
CA VAL A 98 3.26 -1.22 7.13
C VAL A 98 4.14 -1.83 8.20
N ARG A 99 3.74 -2.99 8.71
CA ARG A 99 4.54 -3.75 9.65
C ARG A 99 5.47 -4.65 8.87
N LEU A 100 6.76 -4.58 9.20
CA LEU A 100 7.82 -5.32 8.52
C LEU A 100 8.61 -6.16 9.51
N SER A 101 9.14 -7.28 9.02
CA SER A 101 10.19 -8.04 9.70
C SER A 101 11.45 -8.08 8.83
N GLY A 102 12.61 -8.21 9.44
CA GLY A 102 13.88 -8.30 8.72
C GLY A 102 15.06 -8.54 9.65
N ASN A 103 16.25 -8.69 9.08
CA ASN A 103 17.48 -8.81 9.87
C ASN A 103 18.34 -7.57 9.69
N VAL A 104 18.79 -6.99 10.81
CA VAL A 104 19.71 -5.86 10.82
C VAL A 104 21.10 -6.31 11.30
N LEU A 105 22.16 -5.74 10.72
CA LEU A 105 23.53 -6.04 11.12
C LEU A 105 23.95 -5.14 12.30
N VAL A 106 24.15 -5.75 13.47
CA VAL A 106 24.51 -5.05 14.71
C VAL A 106 25.93 -5.43 15.12
N GLY A 107 26.91 -4.63 14.73
CA GLY A 107 28.31 -4.76 15.18
C GLY A 107 28.81 -6.22 15.22
N THR A 108 29.28 -6.65 16.38
CA THR A 108 29.76 -8.01 16.64
C THR A 108 28.65 -9.02 16.94
N LEU A 109 27.43 -8.58 17.23
CA LEU A 109 26.26 -9.46 17.45
C LEU A 109 25.77 -10.10 16.14
N GLY A 110 26.20 -9.57 14.99
CA GLY A 110 25.86 -10.11 13.69
C GLY A 110 24.43 -9.73 13.26
N TRP A 111 23.75 -10.64 12.58
CA TRP A 111 22.41 -10.40 12.04
C TRP A 111 21.36 -10.70 13.10
N VAL A 112 20.60 -9.67 13.49
CA VAL A 112 19.56 -9.76 14.52
C VAL A 112 18.20 -9.51 13.88
N SER A 113 17.23 -10.39 14.15
CA SER A 113 15.85 -10.22 13.69
C SER A 113 15.20 -9.04 14.38
N GLN A 114 14.51 -8.20 13.63
CA GLN A 114 13.79 -7.03 14.10
C GLN A 114 12.45 -6.92 13.38
N THR A 115 11.47 -6.35 14.08
CA THR A 115 10.21 -5.89 13.51
C THR A 115 10.09 -4.40 13.67
N LEU A 116 9.49 -3.73 12.70
CA LEU A 116 9.27 -2.29 12.72
C LEU A 116 7.94 -1.94 12.07
N GLU A 117 7.42 -0.76 12.39
CA GLU A 117 6.26 -0.16 11.73
C GLU A 117 6.72 1.06 10.93
N ASP A 118 6.55 1.00 9.61
CA ASP A 118 6.82 2.12 8.72
C ASP A 118 5.53 2.88 8.43
N SER A 119 5.63 4.21 8.44
CA SER A 119 4.53 5.10 8.05
C SER A 119 4.73 5.60 6.63
N TRP A 120 3.64 5.69 5.89
CA TRP A 120 3.59 6.06 4.48
C TRP A 120 2.47 7.06 4.24
N VAL A 121 2.64 7.93 3.24
CA VAL A 121 1.66 8.96 2.87
C VAL A 121 1.44 8.97 1.35
N LEU A 122 0.17 9.11 0.94
CA LEU A 122 -0.26 9.20 -0.44
C LEU A 122 -0.26 10.67 -0.85
N ILE A 123 0.61 11.04 -1.79
CA ILE A 123 0.74 12.42 -2.28
C ILE A 123 0.70 12.37 -3.81
N GLY A 124 -0.27 13.05 -4.41
CA GLY A 124 -0.42 13.09 -5.87
C GLY A 124 -0.61 11.70 -6.51
N GLY A 125 -1.30 10.79 -5.82
CA GLY A 125 -1.53 9.42 -6.29
C GLY A 125 -0.34 8.47 -6.16
N GLN A 126 0.73 8.88 -5.47
CA GLN A 126 1.89 8.03 -5.22
C GLN A 126 2.21 7.95 -3.72
N TRP A 127 2.57 6.75 -3.28
CA TRP A 127 3.00 6.51 -1.90
C TRP A 127 4.46 6.96 -1.70
N TYR A 128 4.70 7.63 -0.58
CA TYR A 128 6.01 8.05 -0.11
C TYR A 128 6.22 7.59 1.33
N HIS A 129 7.46 7.22 1.66
CA HIS A 129 7.85 6.90 3.03
C HIS A 129 7.79 8.19 3.87
N GLU A 130 7.17 8.12 5.03
CA GLU A 130 6.94 9.29 5.88
C GLU A 130 8.20 9.59 6.72
N THR A 131 8.99 10.57 6.27
CA THR A 131 10.18 11.02 7.00
C THR A 131 9.80 12.13 7.97
N ARG A 132 9.76 11.80 9.27
CA ARG A 132 9.55 12.81 10.32
C ARG A 132 10.82 13.65 10.48
N ARG A 133 10.63 14.94 10.78
CA ARG A 133 11.70 15.91 11.02
C ARG A 133 12.32 15.74 12.41
#